data_AF-A0A318EIE5-F1
#
_entry.id   AF-A0A318EIE5-F1
#
_cell.length_a   1.000
_cell.length_b   1.000
_cell.length_c   1.000
_cell.angle_alpha   90.00
_cell.angle_beta   90.00
_cell.angle_gamma   90.00
#
_symmetry.space_group_name_H-M   'P 1'
#
loop_
_entity.id
_entity.type
_entity.pdbx_description
1 polymer ?
#
loop_
_entity_poly.entity_id
_entity_poly.type
_entity_poly.pdbx_seq_one_letter_code
_entity_poly.pdbx_strand_id
1 'polypeptide(L)'
;MSLLERLPLRLLIRDLAIGALAVAVLQASHALDGGDFAARWPLAALAGVLLALAGYLAHEWGHLLGALASRSRVELPAGLATVFLFKFDIGANDRRQFLWMSAGGFVASALIVALYFGLLSFGRPADAIALALTVLGVLATAVLELPPAWRVLRGDALPRSGPAFVDSRADPG
;
A
#
# COMPACT_ATOMS: atom_id res chain seq x y z
N MET A 1 22.20 9.02 10.44
CA MET A 1 21.24 7.91 10.43
C MET A 1 20.86 7.62 8.99
N SER A 2 21.21 6.43 8.50
CA SER A 2 20.90 5.97 7.14
C SER A 2 19.40 5.68 6.98
N LEU A 3 18.91 5.61 5.74
CA LEU A 3 17.51 5.31 5.45
C LEU A 3 17.11 3.92 5.96
N LEU A 4 18.05 2.97 5.93
CA LEU A 4 17.86 1.58 6.39
C LEU A 4 17.62 1.48 7.90
N GLU A 5 18.24 2.36 8.69
CA GLU A 5 18.05 2.41 10.16
C GLU A 5 16.65 2.92 10.55
N ARG A 6 15.91 3.52 9.61
CA ARG A 6 14.55 4.05 9.84
C ARG A 6 13.45 3.09 9.38
N LEU A 7 13.79 1.95 8.78
CA LEU A 7 12.81 1.02 8.27
C LEU A 7 12.30 0.08 9.38
N PRO A 8 10.98 -0.14 9.48
CA PRO A 8 10.43 -1.13 10.39
C PRO A 8 10.70 -2.56 9.86
N LEU A 9 11.89 -3.10 10.14
CA LEU A 9 12.36 -4.38 9.59
C LEU A 9 11.37 -5.54 9.83
N ARG A 10 10.69 -5.55 10.99
CA ARG A 10 9.69 -6.57 11.31
C ARG A 10 8.49 -6.54 10.36
N LEU A 11 8.02 -5.34 9.99
CA LEU A 11 6.93 -5.17 9.02
C LEU A 11 7.43 -5.50 7.61
N LEU A 12 8.67 -5.14 7.27
CA LEU A 12 9.26 -5.49 5.99
C LEU A 12 9.29 -7.02 5.79
N ILE A 13 9.76 -7.76 6.80
CA ILE A 13 9.77 -9.23 6.76
C ILE A 13 8.35 -9.79 6.63
N ARG A 14 7.39 -9.27 7.40
CA ARG A 14 5.97 -9.66 7.32
C ARG A 14 5.42 -9.48 5.90
N ASP A 15 5.64 -8.31 5.31
CA ASP A 15 5.05 -7.93 4.02
C ASP A 15 5.71 -8.67 2.87
N LEU A 16 7.03 -8.90 2.94
CA LEU A 16 7.73 -9.77 2.00
C LEU A 16 7.23 -11.22 2.09
N ALA A 17 6.95 -11.72 3.29
CA ALA A 17 6.37 -13.06 3.46
C ALA A 17 4.95 -13.15 2.87
N ILE A 18 4.12 -12.12 3.06
CA ILE A 18 2.79 -12.03 2.45
C ILE A 18 2.91 -12.00 0.92
N GLY A 19 3.82 -11.19 0.36
CA GLY A 19 4.08 -11.13 -1.07
C GLY A 19 4.56 -12.47 -1.63
N ALA A 20 5.48 -13.14 -0.95
CA ALA A 20 5.96 -14.47 -1.34
C ALA A 20 4.86 -15.53 -1.31
N LEU A 21 4.01 -15.51 -0.28
CA LEU A 21 2.83 -16.37 -0.19
C LEU A 21 1.86 -16.09 -1.35
N ALA A 22 1.60 -14.82 -1.65
CA ALA A 22 0.71 -14.43 -2.73
C ALA A 22 1.20 -14.99 -4.09
N VAL A 23 2.49 -14.88 -4.37
CA VAL A 23 3.12 -15.47 -5.57
C VAL A 23 3.02 -16.99 -5.55
N ALA A 24 3.30 -17.65 -4.42
CA ALA A 24 3.22 -19.12 -4.32
C ALA A 24 1.79 -19.63 -4.59
N VAL A 25 0.77 -18.98 -4.01
CA VAL A 25 -0.64 -19.33 -4.22
C VAL A 25 -1.07 -19.04 -5.66
N LEU A 26 -0.57 -17.97 -6.27
CA LEU A 26 -0.80 -17.68 -7.69
C LEU A 26 -0.27 -18.79 -8.60
N GLN A 27 0.99 -19.21 -8.40
CA GLN A 27 1.60 -20.29 -9.18
C GLN A 27 0.84 -21.61 -9.01
N ALA A 28 0.40 -21.92 -7.78
CA ALA A 28 -0.45 -23.08 -7.52
C ALA A 28 -1.81 -22.95 -8.23
N SER A 29 -2.41 -21.75 -8.28
CA SER A 29 -3.64 -21.52 -9.03
C SER A 29 -3.45 -21.72 -10.53
N HIS A 30 -2.34 -21.25 -11.11
CA HIS A 30 -2.04 -21.43 -12.53
C HIS A 30 -1.83 -22.91 -12.90
N ALA A 31 -1.24 -23.69 -11.99
CA ALA A 31 -1.06 -25.13 -12.19
C ALA A 31 -2.39 -25.92 -12.25
N LEU A 32 -3.49 -25.34 -11.75
CA LEU A 32 -4.83 -25.92 -11.79
C LEU A 32 -5.70 -25.34 -12.92
N ASP A 33 -5.14 -24.51 -13.81
CA ASP A 33 -5.85 -23.99 -14.96
C ASP A 33 -6.34 -25.14 -15.85
N GLY A 34 -7.66 -25.18 -16.12
CA GLY A 34 -8.31 -26.25 -16.87
C GLY A 34 -8.78 -27.44 -16.03
N GLY A 35 -8.51 -27.45 -14.72
CA GLY A 35 -9.05 -28.43 -13.77
C GLY A 35 -10.51 -28.18 -13.38
N ASP A 36 -11.04 -29.04 -12.51
CA ASP A 36 -12.42 -28.94 -12.01
C ASP A 36 -12.71 -27.60 -11.32
N PHE A 37 -13.94 -27.12 -11.50
CA PHE A 37 -14.41 -25.83 -11.00
C PHE A 37 -14.19 -25.70 -9.48
N ALA A 38 -14.49 -26.76 -8.72
CA ALA A 38 -14.46 -26.75 -7.26
C ALA A 38 -13.06 -26.54 -6.68
N ALA A 39 -12.01 -27.01 -7.37
CA ALA A 39 -10.63 -26.81 -6.96
C ALA A 39 -10.06 -25.48 -7.48
N ARG A 40 -10.40 -25.11 -8.73
CA ARG A 40 -9.81 -23.95 -9.42
C ARG A 40 -10.21 -22.61 -8.80
N TRP A 41 -11.51 -22.42 -8.57
CA TRP A 41 -12.03 -21.08 -8.23
C TRP A 41 -11.68 -20.59 -6.82
N PRO A 42 -11.76 -21.42 -5.76
CA PRO A 42 -11.36 -20.98 -4.43
C PRO A 42 -9.89 -20.56 -4.37
N LEU A 43 -9.00 -21.32 -5.01
CA LEU A 43 -7.58 -21.01 -5.05
C LEU A 43 -7.29 -19.76 -5.88
N ALA A 44 -7.99 -19.59 -7.02
CA ALA A 44 -7.89 -18.38 -7.83
C ALA A 44 -8.36 -17.13 -7.08
N ALA A 45 -9.46 -17.23 -6.33
CA ALA A 45 -9.96 -16.14 -5.50
C ALA A 45 -8.96 -15.78 -4.40
N LEU A 46 -8.40 -16.79 -3.72
CA LEU A 46 -7.37 -16.58 -2.70
C LEU A 46 -6.11 -15.91 -3.28
N ALA A 47 -5.62 -16.39 -4.43
CA ALA A 47 -4.48 -15.81 -5.13
C ALA A 47 -4.75 -14.34 -5.48
N GLY A 48 -5.92 -14.06 -6.07
CA GLY A 48 -6.30 -12.70 -6.48
C GLY A 48 -6.40 -11.73 -5.30
N VAL A 49 -6.99 -12.15 -4.19
CA VAL A 49 -7.09 -11.35 -2.95
C VAL A 49 -5.71 -11.11 -2.34
N LEU A 50 -4.84 -12.13 -2.28
CA LEU A 50 -3.50 -11.99 -1.73
C LEU A 50 -2.63 -11.04 -2.57
N LEU A 51 -2.74 -11.09 -3.91
CA LEU A 51 -2.06 -10.16 -4.81
C LEU A 51 -2.57 -8.72 -4.63
N ALA A 52 -3.89 -8.54 -4.47
CA ALA A 52 -4.46 -7.21 -4.20
C ALA A 52 -3.99 -6.67 -2.85
N LEU A 53 -3.92 -7.52 -1.81
CA LEU A 53 -3.36 -7.17 -0.51
C LEU A 53 -1.88 -6.78 -0.61
N ALA A 54 -1.08 -7.54 -1.37
CA ALA A 54 0.32 -7.20 -1.61
C ALA A 54 0.47 -5.83 -2.31
N GLY A 55 -0.42 -5.51 -3.25
CA GLY A 55 -0.48 -4.20 -3.89
C GLY A 55 -0.84 -3.07 -2.93
N TYR A 56 -1.79 -3.31 -2.01
CA TYR A 56 -2.12 -2.37 -0.94
C TYR A 56 -0.92 -2.13 0.00
N LEU A 57 -0.23 -3.18 0.42
CA LEU A 57 0.97 -3.04 1.26
C LEU A 57 2.08 -2.26 0.54
N ALA A 58 2.29 -2.51 -0.76
CA ALA A 58 3.24 -1.75 -1.55
C ALA A 58 2.89 -0.25 -1.62
N HIS A 59 1.61 0.10 -1.68
CA HIS A 59 1.13 1.48 -1.60
C HIS A 59 1.48 2.14 -0.25
N GLU A 60 1.21 1.47 0.86
CA GLU A 60 1.60 1.94 2.21
C GLU A 60 3.12 2.13 2.32
N TRP A 61 3.91 1.21 1.75
CA TRP A 61 5.36 1.34 1.69
C TRP A 61 5.79 2.54 0.84
N GLY A 62 5.08 2.80 -0.26
CA GLY A 62 5.25 4.01 -1.06
C GLY A 62 5.10 5.28 -0.22
N HIS A 63 4.05 5.37 0.60
CA HIS A 63 3.86 6.50 1.51
C HIS A 63 5.03 6.66 2.49
N LEU A 64 5.45 5.56 3.13
CA LEU A 64 6.56 5.60 4.08
C LEU A 64 7.86 6.03 3.40
N LEU A 65 8.19 5.47 2.23
CA LEU A 65 9.37 5.83 1.47
C LEU A 65 9.35 7.30 1.03
N GLY A 66 8.19 7.81 0.59
CA GLY A 66 7.99 9.22 0.28
C GLY A 66 8.23 10.12 1.49
N ALA A 67 7.68 9.74 2.65
CA ALA A 67 7.89 10.45 3.91
C ALA A 67 9.37 10.44 4.34
N LEU A 68 10.05 9.29 4.26
CA LEU A 68 11.46 9.15 4.60
C LEU A 68 12.36 9.97 3.65
N ALA A 69 12.05 9.99 2.34
CA ALA A 69 12.77 10.78 1.35
C ALA A 69 12.67 12.29 1.62
N SER A 70 11.53 12.77 2.12
CA SER A 70 11.37 14.15 2.58
C SER A 70 11.82 14.41 4.02
N ARG A 71 12.39 13.40 4.68
CA ARG A 71 12.84 13.43 6.09
C ARG A 71 11.71 13.78 7.06
N SER A 72 10.49 13.36 6.76
CA SER A 72 9.33 13.58 7.61
C SER A 72 9.47 12.85 8.94
N ARG A 73 8.87 13.40 10.00
CA ARG A 73 8.68 12.71 11.28
C ARG A 73 7.46 11.78 11.16
N VAL A 74 7.66 10.51 11.48
CA VAL A 74 6.62 9.49 11.44
C VAL A 74 6.68 8.64 12.70
N GLU A 75 5.54 8.15 13.15
CA GLU A 75 5.44 7.17 14.23
C GLU A 75 5.22 5.79 13.65
N LEU A 76 6.16 4.88 13.91
CA LEU A 76 6.06 3.50 13.46
C LEU A 76 5.21 2.70 14.46
N PRO A 77 4.33 1.81 13.99
CA PRO A 77 3.48 1.02 14.86
C PRO A 77 4.30 0.01 15.65
N ALA A 78 3.88 -0.25 16.89
CA ALA A 78 4.50 -1.26 17.76
C ALA A 78 4.11 -2.70 17.37
N GLY A 79 2.99 -2.89 16.66
CA GLY A 79 2.38 -4.20 16.39
C GLY A 79 2.38 -4.61 14.91
N LEU A 80 2.48 -5.92 14.67
CA LEU A 80 2.45 -6.54 13.34
C LEU A 80 1.06 -6.61 12.70
N ALA A 81 -0.02 -6.39 13.46
CA ALA A 81 -1.39 -6.45 12.97
C ALA A 81 -1.91 -5.08 12.45
N THR A 82 -1.01 -4.12 12.26
CA THR A 82 -1.38 -2.77 11.83
C THR A 82 -1.57 -2.71 10.31
N VAL A 83 -2.65 -2.05 9.93
CA VAL A 83 -3.06 -1.82 8.53
C VAL A 83 -2.20 -0.70 7.92
N PHE A 84 -2.02 0.41 8.66
CA PHE A 84 -1.10 1.48 8.28
C PHE A 84 0.32 1.19 8.76
N LEU A 85 1.31 1.41 7.89
CA LEU A 85 2.73 1.19 8.22
C LEU A 85 3.32 2.26 9.12
N PHE A 86 2.70 3.44 9.21
CA PHE A 86 3.12 4.54 10.06
C PHE A 86 1.97 5.53 10.29
N LYS A 87 2.12 6.41 11.28
CA LYS A 87 1.32 7.62 11.40
C LYS A 87 2.16 8.85 11.06
N PHE A 88 1.61 9.75 10.27
CA PHE A 88 2.27 10.99 9.87
C PHE A 88 2.02 12.08 10.92
N ASP A 89 3.09 12.69 11.42
CA ASP A 89 3.01 13.75 12.43
C ASP A 89 2.70 15.10 11.75
N ILE A 90 1.42 15.49 11.72
CA ILE A 90 0.99 16.75 11.11
C ILE A 90 1.44 17.96 11.93
N GLY A 91 1.74 17.75 13.22
CA GLY A 91 2.30 18.75 14.10
C GLY A 91 3.76 19.01 13.77
N ALA A 92 4.57 18.01 13.46
CA ALA A 92 5.99 18.19 13.21
C ALA A 92 6.38 18.40 11.74
N ASN A 93 5.50 18.09 10.79
CA ASN A 93 5.79 18.14 9.36
C ASN A 93 5.13 19.31 8.62
N ASP A 94 5.70 19.65 7.46
CA ASP A 94 5.20 20.70 6.59
C ASP A 94 4.42 20.17 5.36
N ARG A 95 3.92 21.13 4.57
CA ARG A 95 3.18 20.89 3.33
C ARG A 95 3.97 20.06 2.32
N ARG A 96 5.26 20.36 2.16
CA ARG A 96 6.13 19.68 1.19
C ARG A 96 6.28 18.22 1.60
N GLN A 97 6.55 17.96 2.88
CA GLN A 97 6.69 16.63 3.45
C GLN A 97 5.43 15.78 3.29
N PHE A 98 4.25 16.37 3.48
CA PHE A 98 2.99 15.70 3.23
C PHE A 98 2.79 15.34 1.74
N LEU A 99 3.14 16.24 0.83
CA LEU A 99 3.03 15.98 -0.61
C LEU A 99 4.00 14.89 -1.08
N TRP A 100 5.22 14.84 -0.53
CA TRP A 100 6.17 13.75 -0.79
C TRP A 100 5.65 12.40 -0.28
N MET A 101 5.10 12.38 0.94
CA MET A 101 4.44 11.19 1.48
C MET A 101 3.27 10.75 0.59
N SER A 102 2.37 11.66 0.23
CA SER A 102 1.20 11.37 -0.61
C SER A 102 1.61 10.87 -2.01
N ALA A 103 2.58 11.52 -2.64
CA ALA A 103 3.10 11.13 -3.95
C ALA A 103 3.72 9.72 -3.93
N GLY A 104 4.38 9.35 -2.83
CA GLY A 104 4.96 8.01 -2.67
C GLY A 104 3.92 6.90 -2.81
N GLY A 105 2.76 7.04 -2.17
CA GLY A 105 1.65 6.09 -2.29
C GLY A 105 1.12 5.98 -3.72
N PHE A 106 0.87 7.12 -4.39
CA PHE A 106 0.40 7.13 -5.78
C PHE A 106 1.40 6.52 -6.76
N VAL A 107 2.70 6.83 -6.62
CA VAL A 107 3.76 6.26 -7.47
C VAL A 107 3.84 4.75 -7.27
N ALA A 108 3.82 4.26 -6.03
CA ALA A 108 3.85 2.82 -5.76
C ALA A 108 2.62 2.11 -6.34
N SER A 109 1.42 2.67 -6.16
CA SER A 109 0.20 2.13 -6.77
C SER A 109 0.28 2.06 -8.29
N ALA A 110 0.75 3.12 -8.95
CA ALA A 110 0.91 3.15 -10.40
C ALA A 110 1.91 2.09 -10.90
N LEU A 111 3.04 1.91 -10.18
CA LEU A 111 4.03 0.90 -10.50
C LEU A 111 3.49 -0.53 -10.34
N ILE A 112 2.72 -0.80 -9.28
CA ILE A 112 2.07 -2.11 -9.08
C ILE A 112 1.04 -2.40 -10.17
N VAL A 113 0.21 -1.41 -10.53
CA VAL A 113 -0.75 -1.57 -11.63
C VAL A 113 0.01 -1.89 -12.92
N ALA A 114 1.03 -1.11 -13.27
CA ALA A 114 1.84 -1.36 -14.47
C ALA A 114 2.51 -2.75 -14.45
N LEU A 115 3.03 -3.17 -13.30
CA LEU A 115 3.62 -4.50 -13.11
C LEU A 115 2.58 -5.60 -13.34
N TYR A 116 1.40 -5.49 -12.74
CA TYR A 116 0.33 -6.49 -12.87
C TYR A 116 -0.20 -6.55 -14.31
N PHE A 117 -0.38 -5.41 -14.98
CA PHE A 117 -0.75 -5.40 -16.40
C PHE A 117 0.32 -6.02 -17.31
N GLY A 118 1.60 -5.93 -16.93
CA GLY A 118 2.70 -6.54 -17.69
C GLY A 118 2.89 -8.04 -17.43
N LEU A 119 2.49 -8.55 -16.27
CA LEU A 119 2.75 -9.94 -15.85
C LEU A 119 1.51 -10.84 -15.87
N LEU A 120 0.32 -10.30 -15.63
CA LEU A 120 -0.90 -11.08 -15.44
C LEU A 120 -1.72 -11.14 -16.73
N SER A 121 -2.41 -12.27 -16.93
CA SER A 121 -3.24 -12.53 -18.11
C SER A 121 -4.72 -12.58 -17.74
N PHE A 122 -5.55 -11.76 -18.41
CA PHE A 122 -7.02 -11.80 -18.25
C PHE A 122 -7.65 -13.16 -18.60
N GLY A 123 -6.92 -14.06 -19.28
CA GLY A 123 -7.38 -15.42 -19.56
C GLY A 123 -7.40 -16.34 -18.33
N ARG A 124 -6.75 -15.96 -17.23
CA ARG A 124 -6.69 -16.75 -16.00
C ARG A 124 -7.58 -16.13 -14.91
N PRO A 125 -8.39 -16.93 -14.18
CA PRO A 125 -9.28 -16.39 -13.16
C PRO A 125 -8.54 -15.64 -12.04
N ALA A 126 -7.41 -16.18 -11.55
CA ALA A 126 -6.64 -15.57 -10.47
C ALA A 126 -6.12 -14.17 -10.87
N ASP A 127 -5.56 -14.09 -12.07
CA ASP A 127 -5.03 -12.88 -12.68
C ASP A 127 -6.12 -11.82 -12.89
N ALA A 128 -7.27 -12.23 -13.42
CA ALA A 128 -8.42 -11.35 -13.62
C ALA A 128 -8.95 -10.79 -12.30
N ILE A 129 -9.06 -11.62 -11.26
CA ILE A 129 -9.47 -11.19 -9.91
C ILE A 129 -8.43 -10.24 -9.32
N ALA A 130 -7.15 -10.57 -9.40
CA ALA A 130 -6.05 -9.71 -8.91
C ALA A 130 -6.10 -8.33 -9.57
N LEU A 131 -6.20 -8.27 -10.90
CA LEU A 131 -6.29 -7.03 -11.66
C LEU A 131 -7.53 -6.23 -11.28
N ALA A 132 -8.71 -6.86 -11.23
CA ALA A 132 -9.96 -6.20 -10.88
C ALA A 132 -9.90 -5.58 -9.48
N LEU A 133 -9.48 -6.36 -8.47
CA LEU A 133 -9.37 -5.89 -7.10
C LEU A 133 -8.29 -4.82 -6.93
N THR A 134 -7.16 -4.94 -7.62
CA THR A 134 -6.09 -3.93 -7.59
C THR A 134 -6.57 -2.61 -8.20
N VAL A 135 -7.23 -2.65 -9.35
CA VAL A 135 -7.79 -1.45 -9.99
C VAL A 135 -8.86 -0.81 -9.10
N LEU A 136 -9.78 -1.61 -8.53
CA LEU A 136 -10.78 -1.11 -7.58
C LEU A 136 -10.13 -0.46 -6.35
N GLY A 137 -9.10 -1.07 -5.80
CA GLY A 137 -8.32 -0.53 -4.68
C GLY A 137 -7.68 0.82 -5.04
N VAL A 138 -7.01 0.91 -6.18
CA VAL A 138 -6.39 2.16 -6.65
C VAL A 138 -7.43 3.26 -6.90
N LEU A 139 -8.59 2.92 -7.46
CA LEU A 139 -9.69 3.87 -7.64
C LEU A 139 -10.23 4.35 -6.29
N ALA A 140 -10.41 3.45 -5.32
CA ALA A 140 -10.82 3.81 -3.97
C ALA A 140 -9.80 4.74 -3.31
N THR A 141 -8.51 4.41 -3.36
CA THR A 141 -7.40 5.26 -2.89
C THR A 141 -7.44 6.63 -3.57
N ALA A 142 -7.59 6.70 -4.90
CA ALA A 142 -7.67 7.98 -5.60
C ALA A 142 -8.86 8.83 -5.14
N VAL A 143 -10.03 8.23 -4.93
CA VAL A 143 -11.21 8.94 -4.41
C VAL A 143 -10.99 9.48 -2.99
N LEU A 144 -10.31 8.72 -2.13
CA LEU A 144 -10.10 9.08 -0.73
C LEU A 144 -8.93 10.08 -0.53
N GLU A 145 -7.85 9.91 -1.27
CA GLU A 145 -6.57 10.59 -1.01
C GLU A 145 -6.25 11.73 -1.98
N LEU A 146 -6.74 11.66 -3.22
CA LEU A 146 -6.48 12.71 -4.20
C LEU A 146 -7.12 14.06 -3.79
N PRO A 147 -8.36 14.12 -3.27
CA PRO A 147 -8.94 15.38 -2.82
C PRO A 147 -8.13 16.11 -1.73
N PRO A 148 -7.74 15.47 -0.60
CA PRO A 148 -6.90 16.14 0.38
C PRO A 148 -5.51 16.49 -0.17
N ALA A 149 -4.86 15.60 -0.93
CA ALA A 149 -3.56 15.90 -1.55
C ALA A 149 -3.62 17.12 -2.48
N TRP A 150 -4.66 17.22 -3.30
CA TRP A 150 -4.89 18.33 -4.21
C TRP A 150 -5.15 19.66 -3.47
N ARG A 151 -5.94 19.62 -2.39
CA ARG A 151 -6.16 20.80 -1.53
C ARG A 151 -4.87 21.32 -0.94
N VAL A 152 -4.07 20.43 -0.34
CA VAL A 152 -2.76 20.78 0.23
C VAL A 152 -1.81 21.31 -0.84
N LEU A 153 -1.81 20.72 -2.05
CA LEU A 153 -1.04 21.21 -3.19
C LEU A 153 -1.43 22.65 -3.58
N ARG A 154 -2.71 23.02 -3.47
CA ARG A 154 -3.21 24.39 -3.73
C ARG A 154 -2.98 25.38 -2.60
N GLY A 155 -2.50 24.93 -1.44
CA GLY A 155 -2.12 25.81 -0.32
C GLY A 155 -3.00 25.67 0.92
N ASP A 156 -3.96 24.74 0.93
CA ASP A 156 -4.74 24.46 2.13
C ASP A 156 -3.86 23.87 3.24
N ALA A 157 -4.36 23.97 4.47
CA ALA A 157 -3.75 23.34 5.64
C ALA A 157 -3.72 21.81 5.51
N LEU A 158 -2.77 21.19 6.23
CA LEU A 158 -2.68 19.74 6.36
C LEU A 158 -4.00 19.16 6.96
N PRO A 159 -4.41 17.95 6.55
CA PRO A 159 -5.53 17.26 7.19
C PRO A 159 -5.30 17.14 8.69
N ARG A 160 -6.27 17.57 9.51
CA ARG A 160 -6.13 17.62 10.97
C ARG A 160 -6.58 16.36 11.71
N SER A 161 -7.19 15.41 11.00
CA SER A 161 -7.77 14.21 11.60
C SER A 161 -7.75 13.04 10.63
N GLY A 162 -7.67 11.83 11.17
CA GLY A 162 -7.70 10.59 10.41
C GLY A 162 -6.84 9.50 11.08
N PRO A 163 -7.08 8.23 10.77
CA PRO A 163 -6.37 7.12 11.40
C PRO A 163 -4.86 7.09 11.09
N ALA A 164 -4.45 7.76 10.01
CA ALA A 164 -3.07 7.86 9.55
C ALA A 164 -2.30 9.08 10.09
N PHE A 165 -2.93 9.93 10.92
CA PHE A 165 -2.32 11.18 11.40
C PHE A 165 -2.21 11.22 12.93
N VAL A 166 -1.16 11.88 13.41
CA VAL A 166 -0.96 12.28 14.81
C VAL A 166 -0.53 13.74 14.88
N ASP A 167 -0.84 14.43 15.96
CA ASP A 167 -0.42 15.82 16.17
C ASP A 167 0.34 15.93 17.49
N SER A 168 1.68 15.88 17.41
CA SER A 168 2.54 16.00 18.59
C SER A 168 2.59 17.42 19.19
N ARG A 169 2.05 18.45 18.49
CA ARG A 169 1.95 19.80 19.04
C ARG A 169 0.66 20.01 19.84
N ALA A 170 -0.40 19.28 19.50
CA ALA A 170 -1.66 19.31 20.22
C ALA A 170 -1.64 18.45 21.49
N ASP A 171 -0.83 17.40 21.53
CA ASP A 171 -0.67 16.50 22.69
C ASP A 171 0.83 16.23 22.94
N PRO A 172 1.51 17.05 23.77
CA PRO A 172 2.97 17.04 23.86
C PRO A 172 3.59 15.77 24.45
N GLY A 173 2.82 14.95 25.19
CA GLY A 173 3.35 13.82 25.96
C GLY A 173 4.21 14.24 27.15
#